data_AF-A0A4Y2G1W6-F1
#
_entry.id   AF-A0A4Y2G1W6-F1
#
_cell.length_a   1.000
_cell.length_b   1.000
_cell.length_c   1.000
_cell.angle_alpha   90.00
_cell.angle_beta   90.00
_cell.angle_gamma   90.00
#
_symmetry.space_group_name_H-M   'P 1'
#
loop_
_entity.id
_entity.type
_entity.pdbx_description
1 polymer ?
#
loop_
_entity_poly.entity_id
_entity_poly.type
_entity_poly.pdbx_seq_one_letter_code
_entity_poly.pdbx_strand_id
1 'polypeptide(L)'
;MDGFKNPDSQIIKVARNLFQKNKKGKVLQSSARKSALNIFIRLKDENPNATIKSIIDRASELTGVSASTLFKIEKEAKSGILQTSGKKRPNAVGKRTRLNAYDSFTPQSIRRRVHSFYKRN
;
A
#
# COMPACT_ATOMS: atom_id res chain seq x y z
N MET A 1 35.23 13.51 -34.48
CA MET A 1 34.65 14.43 -33.46
C MET A 1 33.73 13.59 -32.58
N ASP A 2 34.33 12.85 -31.65
CA ASP A 2 33.60 11.95 -30.78
C ASP A 2 32.83 12.77 -29.74
N GLY A 3 31.50 12.66 -29.81
CA GLY A 3 30.59 13.36 -28.91
C GLY A 3 30.83 12.92 -27.48
N PHE A 4 31.39 13.81 -26.66
CA PHE A 4 31.38 13.70 -25.21
C PHE A 4 29.93 13.54 -24.74
N LYS A 5 29.52 12.30 -24.46
CA LYS A 5 28.24 12.03 -23.80
C LYS A 5 28.31 12.68 -22.43
N ASN A 6 27.58 13.77 -22.23
CA ASN A 6 27.51 14.49 -20.96
C ASN A 6 27.27 13.47 -19.82
N PRO A 7 28.17 13.32 -18.83
CA PRO A 7 28.08 12.27 -17.81
C PRO A 7 26.74 12.29 -17.07
N ASP A 8 26.16 13.47 -16.89
CA ASP A 8 24.83 13.67 -16.29
C ASP A 8 23.71 12.97 -17.07
N SER A 9 23.83 12.91 -18.40
CA SER A 9 22.85 12.24 -19.27
C SER A 9 22.85 10.72 -19.09
N GLN A 10 24.02 10.12 -18.82
CA GLN A 10 24.13 8.70 -18.55
C GLN A 10 23.60 8.36 -17.15
N ILE A 11 23.92 9.18 -16.15
CA ILE A 11 23.41 9.03 -14.78
C ILE A 11 21.88 9.11 -14.77
N ILE A 12 21.29 10.11 -15.43
CA ILE A 12 19.83 10.26 -15.53
C ILE A 12 19.20 9.05 -16.23
N LYS A 13 19.83 8.54 -17.29
CA LYS A 13 19.34 7.35 -18.01
C LYS A 13 19.33 6.12 -17.12
N VAL A 14 20.40 5.87 -16.37
CA VAL A 14 20.50 4.75 -15.42
C VAL A 14 19.50 4.91 -14.28
N ALA A 15 19.41 6.10 -13.69
CA ALA A 15 18.48 6.39 -12.59
C ALA A 15 17.02 6.20 -12.98
N ARG A 16 16.63 6.61 -14.20
CA ARG A 16 15.27 6.36 -14.73
C ARG A 16 14.94 4.88 -14.83
N ASN A 17 15.90 4.05 -15.21
CA ASN A 17 15.71 2.60 -15.28
C ASN A 17 15.61 1.95 -13.90
N LEU A 18 16.27 2.53 -12.89
CA LEU A 18 16.20 2.08 -11.51
C LEU A 18 14.95 2.55 -10.76
N PHE A 19 14.29 3.62 -11.23
CA PHE A 19 13.05 4.09 -10.64
C PHE A 19 11.94 3.05 -10.84
N GLN A 20 11.50 2.45 -9.73
CA GLN A 20 10.45 1.44 -9.75
C GLN A 20 9.30 1.83 -8.82
N LYS A 21 8.10 1.92 -9.39
CA LYS A 21 6.87 2.11 -8.60
C LYS A 21 6.67 0.91 -7.68
N ASN A 22 6.22 1.17 -6.46
CA ASN A 22 5.93 0.11 -5.51
C ASN A 22 4.76 -0.75 -6.03
N LYS A 23 5.01 -2.05 -6.21
CA LYS A 23 4.00 -2.99 -6.74
C LYS A 23 2.77 -3.06 -5.82
N LYS A 24 1.58 -3.17 -6.42
CA LYS A 24 0.32 -3.30 -5.68
C LYS A 24 0.37 -4.49 -4.70
N GLY A 25 -0.04 -4.25 -3.47
CA GLY A 25 -0.07 -5.28 -2.42
C GLY A 25 1.29 -5.63 -1.81
N LYS A 26 2.37 -4.95 -2.21
CA LYS A 26 3.65 -4.98 -1.50
C LYS A 26 3.62 -3.97 -0.35
N VAL A 27 4.09 -4.41 0.80
CA VAL A 27 4.16 -3.58 2.01
C VAL A 27 5.23 -2.51 1.83
N LEU A 28 4.87 -1.27 2.19
CA LEU A 28 5.81 -0.16 2.23
C LEU A 28 6.50 -0.12 3.61
N GLN A 29 7.83 -0.19 3.61
CA GLN A 29 8.64 -0.17 4.83
C GLN A 29 8.62 1.19 5.52
N SER A 30 8.94 1.22 6.82
CA SER A 30 8.84 2.42 7.65
C SER A 30 9.71 3.58 7.16
N SER A 31 10.93 3.30 6.73
CA SER A 31 11.84 4.30 6.15
C SER A 31 11.26 4.95 4.91
N ALA A 32 10.75 4.14 3.97
CA ALA A 32 10.14 4.63 2.74
C ALA A 32 8.85 5.44 3.01
N ARG A 33 8.06 5.06 4.02
CA ARG A 33 6.90 5.86 4.45
C ARG A 33 7.32 7.23 4.98
N LYS A 34 8.36 7.29 5.81
CA LYS A 34 8.91 8.56 6.33
C LYS A 34 9.44 9.44 5.21
N SER A 35 10.22 8.88 4.28
CA SER A 35 10.72 9.62 3.11
C SER A 35 9.58 10.19 2.27
N ALA A 36 8.52 9.40 2.04
CA ALA A 36 7.34 9.86 1.31
C ALA A 36 6.59 11.00 2.03
N LEU A 37 6.46 10.91 3.36
CA LEU A 37 5.87 11.97 4.18
C LEU A 37 6.72 13.25 4.15
N ASN A 38 8.05 13.14 4.26
CA ASN A 38 8.95 14.29 4.19
C ASN A 38 8.85 15.01 2.84
N ILE A 39 8.75 14.26 1.74
CA ILE A 39 8.55 14.82 0.39
C ILE A 39 7.19 15.53 0.31
N PHE A 40 6.13 14.93 0.86
CA PHE A 40 4.81 15.57 0.91
C PHE A 40 4.84 16.90 1.69
N ILE A 41 5.47 16.93 2.86
CA ILE A 41 5.61 18.14 3.68
C ILE A 41 6.34 19.22 2.88
N ARG A 42 7.49 18.87 2.29
CA ARG A 42 8.27 19.80 1.47
C ARG A 42 7.47 20.35 0.28
N LEU A 43 6.73 19.51 -0.43
CA LEU A 43 5.88 19.97 -1.54
C LEU A 43 4.73 20.88 -1.08
N LYS A 44 4.23 20.67 0.15
CA LYS A 44 3.22 21.54 0.77
C LYS A 44 3.81 22.89 1.18
N ASP A 45 5.03 22.89 1.70
CA ASP A 45 5.75 24.11 2.05
C ASP A 45 6.11 24.95 0.81
N GLU A 46 6.53 24.29 -0.27
CA GLU A 46 6.81 24.93 -1.56
C GLU A 46 5.55 25.51 -2.21
N ASN A 47 4.38 24.88 -2.00
CA ASN A 47 3.11 25.29 -2.60
C ASN A 47 1.96 25.27 -1.58
N PRO A 48 1.89 26.25 -0.67
CA PRO A 48 0.91 26.25 0.42
C PRO A 48 -0.54 26.31 -0.08
N ASN A 49 -0.79 27.02 -1.18
CA ASN A 49 -2.13 27.19 -1.77
C ASN A 49 -2.58 26.00 -2.63
N ALA A 50 -1.69 25.05 -2.92
CA ALA A 50 -2.05 23.91 -3.74
C ALA A 50 -2.97 22.93 -3.01
N THR A 51 -3.87 22.31 -3.77
CA THR A 51 -4.78 21.30 -3.23
C THR A 51 -4.00 20.08 -2.76
N ILE A 52 -4.44 19.45 -1.66
CA ILE A 52 -3.82 18.23 -1.12
C ILE A 52 -3.72 17.14 -2.20
N LYS A 53 -4.76 17.01 -3.04
CA LYS A 53 -4.77 16.05 -4.14
C LYS A 53 -3.62 16.30 -5.13
N SER A 54 -3.42 17.53 -5.59
CA SER A 54 -2.34 17.87 -6.51
C SER A 54 -0.94 17.59 -5.93
N ILE A 55 -0.76 17.87 -4.64
CA ILE A 55 0.50 17.61 -3.93
C ILE A 55 0.75 16.10 -3.80
N ILE A 56 -0.29 15.32 -3.49
CA ILE A 56 -0.18 13.86 -3.38
C ILE A 56 0.08 13.22 -4.75
N ASP A 57 -0.57 13.70 -5.80
CA ASP A 57 -0.33 13.20 -7.17
C ASP A 57 1.13 13.46 -7.55
N ARG A 58 1.66 14.65 -7.25
CA ARG A 58 3.07 14.98 -7.46
C ARG A 58 4.03 14.14 -6.60
N ALA A 59 3.72 13.98 -5.33
CA ALA A 59 4.50 13.12 -4.43
C ALA A 59 4.51 11.65 -4.90
N SER A 60 3.41 11.17 -5.46
CA SER A 60 3.29 9.82 -6.03
C SER A 60 4.21 9.63 -7.23
N GLU A 61 4.32 10.64 -8.09
CA GLU A 61 5.26 10.64 -9.22
C GLU A 61 6.71 10.59 -8.76
N LEU A 62 7.07 11.36 -7.73
CA LEU A 62 8.45 11.47 -7.24
C LEU A 62 8.89 10.24 -6.42
N THR A 63 7.98 9.67 -5.63
CA THR A 63 8.31 8.57 -4.69
C THR A 63 8.04 7.18 -5.27
N GLY A 64 7.23 7.09 -6.34
CA GLY A 64 6.73 5.83 -6.85
C GLY A 64 5.75 5.12 -5.90
N VAL A 65 5.27 5.79 -4.85
CA VAL A 65 4.23 5.32 -3.94
C VAL A 65 2.87 5.76 -4.45
N SER A 66 1.91 4.85 -4.53
CA SER A 66 0.55 5.19 -4.99
C SER A 66 -0.08 6.32 -4.17
N ALA A 67 -0.80 7.23 -4.84
CA ALA A 67 -1.56 8.31 -4.21
C ALA A 67 -2.45 7.84 -3.05
N SER A 68 -3.17 6.73 -3.20
CA SER A 68 -4.03 6.17 -2.14
C SER A 68 -3.28 5.77 -0.87
N THR A 69 -2.02 5.37 -0.99
CA THR A 69 -1.15 5.06 0.15
C THR A 69 -0.64 6.34 0.79
N LEU A 70 -0.31 7.37 0.00
CA LEU A 70 0.08 8.69 0.51
C LEU A 70 -1.07 9.38 1.28
N PHE A 71 -2.31 9.31 0.78
CA PHE A 71 -3.48 9.78 1.51
C PHE A 71 -3.63 9.11 2.88
N LYS A 72 -3.34 7.80 2.97
CA LYS A 72 -3.38 7.08 4.26
C LYS A 72 -2.25 7.52 5.17
N ILE A 73 -1.03 7.67 4.64
CA ILE A 73 0.13 8.16 5.38
C ILE A 73 -0.13 9.56 5.93
N GLU A 74 -0.72 10.46 5.13
CA GLU A 74 -1.09 11.81 5.54
C GLU A 74 -2.13 11.80 6.66
N LYS A 75 -3.17 10.98 6.51
CA LYS A 75 -4.21 10.82 7.53
C LYS A 75 -3.65 10.25 8.84
N GLU A 76 -2.77 9.25 8.76
CA GLU A 76 -2.07 8.69 9.92
C GLU A 76 -1.13 9.71 10.58
N ALA A 77 -0.39 10.49 9.79
CA ALA A 77 0.48 11.54 10.29
C ALA A 77 -0.30 12.63 11.04
N LYS A 78 -1.49 13.00 10.56
CA LYS A 78 -2.41 13.90 11.28
C LYS A 78 -2.85 13.35 12.64
N SER A 79 -2.97 12.03 12.77
CA SER A 79 -3.26 11.38 14.06
C SER A 79 -2.03 11.23 14.97
N GLY A 80 -0.85 11.67 14.55
CA GLY A 80 0.39 11.67 15.32
C GLY A 80 1.16 10.34 15.33
N ILE A 81 0.60 9.26 14.76
CA ILE A 81 1.24 7.93 14.74
C ILE A 81 1.26 7.38 13.32
N LEU A 82 2.47 7.24 12.76
CA LEU A 82 2.67 6.60 11.45
C LEU A 82 2.79 5.09 11.62
N GLN A 83 1.69 4.36 11.42
CA GLN A 83 1.69 2.91 11.56
C GLN A 83 2.30 2.25 10.32
N THR A 84 3.30 1.39 10.55
CA THR A 84 3.87 0.56 9.49
C THR A 84 3.43 -0.88 9.71
N SER A 85 2.65 -1.43 8.77
CA SER A 85 2.38 -2.87 8.78
C SER A 85 3.69 -3.62 8.56
N GLY A 86 4.22 -4.31 9.57
CA GLY A 86 5.54 -4.95 9.48
C GLY A 86 5.57 -6.17 8.55
N LYS A 87 4.43 -6.82 8.32
CA LYS A 87 4.30 -7.98 7.43
C LYS A 87 3.01 -7.89 6.65
N LYS A 88 3.05 -8.34 5.39
CA LYS A 88 1.82 -8.54 4.61
C LYS A 88 1.00 -9.57 5.38
N ARG A 89 -0.25 -9.24 5.72
CA ARG A 89 -1.16 -10.24 6.28
C ARG A 89 -1.16 -11.43 5.31
N PRO A 90 -0.90 -12.67 5.77
CA PRO A 90 -0.97 -13.81 4.88
C PRO A 90 -2.32 -13.75 4.16
N ASN A 91 -2.30 -13.90 2.84
CA ASN A 91 -3.54 -14.08 2.08
C ASN A 91 -4.35 -15.16 2.82
N ALA A 92 -5.67 -15.04 2.87
CA ALA A 92 -6.53 -16.00 3.58
C ALA A 92 -6.50 -17.43 2.99
N VAL A 93 -5.45 -17.80 2.25
CA VAL A 93 -5.04 -19.17 1.95
C VAL A 93 -4.91 -19.88 3.30
N GLY A 94 -5.87 -20.74 3.63
CA GLY A 94 -5.91 -21.47 4.89
C GLY A 94 -6.96 -21.02 5.91
N LYS A 95 -7.42 -19.76 5.90
CA LYS A 95 -8.32 -19.23 6.96
C LYS A 95 -9.82 -19.50 6.72
N ARG A 96 -10.17 -20.09 5.57
CA ARG A 96 -11.51 -20.57 5.24
C ARG A 96 -11.57 -22.08 5.00
N THR A 97 -10.44 -22.76 5.01
CA THR A 97 -10.40 -24.21 4.98
C THR A 97 -10.74 -24.72 6.36
N ARG A 98 -11.78 -25.55 6.43
CA ARG A 98 -12.08 -26.34 7.63
C ARG A 98 -10.83 -27.13 8.00
N LEU A 99 -10.54 -27.28 9.30
CA LEU A 99 -9.41 -28.08 9.79
C LEU A 99 -9.47 -29.52 9.22
N ASN A 100 -10.69 -30.03 9.05
CA ASN A 100 -10.96 -31.31 8.41
C ASN A 100 -11.85 -31.10 7.18
N ALA A 101 -11.51 -31.78 6.08
CA ALA A 101 -12.39 -31.90 4.93
C ALA A 101 -13.47 -32.95 5.26
N TYR A 102 -14.70 -32.49 5.43
CA TYR A 102 -15.88 -33.35 5.50
C TYR A 102 -16.61 -33.28 4.16
N ASP A 103 -17.26 -34.39 3.78
CA ASP A 103 -18.19 -34.39 2.66
C ASP A 103 -19.27 -33.31 2.83
N SER A 104 -19.79 -32.82 1.71
CA SER A 104 -20.81 -31.78 1.58
C SER A 104 -22.04 -31.99 2.48
N PHE A 105 -22.38 -33.25 2.79
CA PHE A 105 -23.51 -33.62 3.64
C PHE A 105 -23.35 -33.16 5.11
N THR A 106 -22.20 -33.41 5.72
CA THR A 106 -21.98 -33.17 7.17
C THR A 106 -22.10 -31.70 7.59
N PRO A 107 -21.53 -30.72 6.85
CA PRO A 107 -21.76 -29.32 7.14
C PRO A 107 -23.21 -28.88 6.94
N GLN A 108 -23.91 -29.49 5.99
CA GLN A 108 -25.30 -29.15 5.70
C GLN A 108 -26.24 -29.62 6.82
N SER A 109 -26.02 -30.82 7.36
CA SER A 109 -26.77 -31.33 8.51
C SER A 109 -26.54 -30.49 9.76
N ILE A 110 -25.29 -30.08 10.03
CA ILE A 110 -24.95 -29.17 11.14
C ILE A 110 -25.68 -27.82 10.97
N ARG A 111 -25.61 -27.20 9.79
CA ARG A 111 -26.31 -25.91 9.53
C ARG A 111 -27.81 -26.03 9.74
N ARG A 112 -28.42 -27.11 9.23
CA ARG A 112 -29.86 -27.36 9.40
C ARG A 112 -30.25 -27.50 10.87
N ARG A 113 -29.43 -28.21 11.66
CA ARG A 113 -29.68 -28.39 13.10
C ARG A 113 -29.55 -27.08 13.87
N VAL A 114 -28.50 -26.29 13.63
CA VAL A 114 -28.32 -24.97 14.26
C VAL A 114 -29.48 -24.05 13.91
N HIS A 115 -29.87 -23.94 12.64
CA HIS A 115 -31.02 -23.13 12.25
C HIS A 115 -32.33 -23.60 12.87
N SER A 116 -32.51 -24.91 13.07
CA SER A 116 -33.69 -25.43 13.76
C SER A 116 -33.74 -25.01 15.23
N PHE A 117 -32.61 -24.82 15.91
CA PHE A 117 -32.59 -24.33 17.29
C PHE A 117 -32.96 -22.83 17.35
N TYR A 118 -32.44 -22.03 16.42
CA TYR A 118 -32.78 -20.60 16.33
C TYR A 118 -34.21 -20.32 15.87
N LYS A 119 -34.85 -21.24 15.15
CA LYS A 119 -36.26 -21.09 14.74
C LYS A 119 -37.27 -21.54 15.79
N ARG A 120 -36.83 -22.29 16.82
CA ARG A 120 -37.70 -22.83 17.87
C ARG A 120 -37.70 -21.99 19.15
N ASN A 121 -36.73 -21.09 19.30
CA ASN A 121 -36.71 -20.04 20.32
C ASN A 121 -37.04 -18.71 19.64
#